data_AF-A0A3D8I032-F1
#
_entry.id   AF-A0A3D8I032-F1
#
_cell.length_a   1.000
_cell.length_b   1.000
_cell.length_c   1.000
_cell.angle_alpha   90.00
_cell.angle_beta   90.00
_cell.angle_gamma   90.00
#
_symmetry.space_group_name_H-M   'P 1'
#
loop_
_entity.id
_entity.type
_entity.pdbx_description
1 polymer ?
#
loop_
_entity_poly.entity_id
_entity_poly.type
_entity_poly.pdbx_seq_one_letter_code
_entity_poly.pdbx_strand_id
1 'polypeptide(L)'
;MKIYKETIDYRAKQFCKDFLHKGTKRFLFGTNDYALSIAKALNNDIDGYINDITQEKYFNGIPILRLNDLPKDSLIVSCVVLSQAINIKKRLLKLGLINLDYFSFAKYSNLPIKQVEFVNKDIEGNPLTICDAKHDIQENNEKYQDIFNLLYDEDSKIAFEKCCNFRYSSDLKFLENFEYTPDMQYFENFISYQDISIFVDIGAYHGETSLEFIKRNLCYSSIHCFEPESKNFSQLHENLKKYPHVFLHKYGVGEERKTIYISQDSGSSNKITQNKNGEKIDIVALDSFLSLDSNVYQYNNTDRGGASNH
;
A
#
# COMPACT_ATOMS: atom_id res chain seq x y z
N MET A 1 -22.47 11.39 4.74
CA MET A 1 -21.10 11.73 4.35
C MET A 1 -21.07 13.12 3.75
N LYS A 2 -20.11 13.95 4.14
CA LYS A 2 -19.90 15.29 3.58
C LYS A 2 -18.67 15.29 2.67
N ILE A 3 -18.87 15.63 1.40
CA ILE A 3 -17.77 15.96 0.48
C ILE A 3 -17.57 17.47 0.47
N TYR A 4 -16.38 17.91 0.85
CA TYR A 4 -16.04 19.33 0.91
C TYR A 4 -15.64 19.84 -0.47
N LYS A 5 -16.15 21.02 -0.82
CA LYS A 5 -15.72 21.71 -2.04
C LYS A 5 -14.23 22.02 -1.95
N GLU A 6 -13.54 21.86 -3.08
CA GLU A 6 -12.14 22.21 -3.18
C GLU A 6 -11.95 23.71 -2.94
N THR A 7 -11.02 24.05 -2.05
CA THR A 7 -10.56 25.41 -1.84
C THR A 7 -9.24 25.61 -2.57
N ILE A 8 -9.01 26.82 -3.10
CA ILE A 8 -7.72 27.15 -3.71
C ILE A 8 -6.67 27.29 -2.61
N ASP A 9 -5.60 26.48 -2.69
CA ASP A 9 -4.42 26.67 -1.85
C ASP A 9 -3.46 27.68 -2.52
N TYR A 10 -3.52 28.93 -2.07
CA TYR A 10 -2.65 29.99 -2.55
C TYR A 10 -1.19 29.80 -2.14
N ARG A 11 -0.91 29.11 -1.02
CA ARG A 11 0.47 28.83 -0.58
C ARG A 11 1.10 27.80 -1.51
N ALA A 12 0.37 26.74 -1.86
CA ALA A 12 0.82 25.74 -2.81
C ALA A 12 1.06 26.35 -4.21
N LYS A 13 0.16 27.22 -4.68
CA LYS A 13 0.36 27.97 -5.95
C LYS A 13 1.62 28.82 -5.92
N GLN A 14 1.85 29.56 -4.84
CA GLN A 14 3.04 30.39 -4.69
C GLN A 14 4.31 29.54 -4.63
N PHE A 15 4.30 28.45 -3.86
CA PHE A 15 5.40 27.47 -3.83
C PHE A 15 5.73 26.96 -5.24
N CYS A 16 4.73 26.53 -6.02
CA CYS A 16 4.96 26.05 -7.39
C CYS A 16 5.58 27.13 -8.27
N LYS A 17 5.11 28.39 -8.17
CA LYS A 17 5.70 29.51 -8.90
C LYS A 17 7.18 29.71 -8.55
N ASP A 18 7.52 29.66 -7.27
CA ASP A 18 8.89 29.85 -6.79
C ASP A 18 9.79 28.67 -7.17
N PHE A 19 9.26 27.44 -7.11
CA PHE A 19 9.95 26.21 -7.50
C PHE A 19 10.34 26.21 -8.98
N LEU A 20 9.45 26.69 -9.84
CA LEU A 20 9.64 26.77 -11.30
C LEU A 20 10.49 27.95 -11.74
N HIS A 21 10.78 28.91 -10.86
CA HIS A 21 11.65 30.04 -11.16
C HIS A 21 13.10 29.59 -11.36
N LYS A 22 13.81 30.18 -12.34
CA LYS A 22 15.22 29.85 -12.61
C LYS A 22 16.14 30.24 -11.43
N GLY A 23 17.15 29.43 -11.15
CA GLY A 23 18.10 29.67 -10.05
C GLY A 23 17.57 29.33 -8.65
N THR A 24 16.35 28.82 -8.54
CA THR A 24 15.81 28.27 -7.30
C THR A 24 16.53 26.97 -6.93
N LYS A 25 16.95 26.85 -5.66
CA LYS A 25 17.49 25.61 -5.09
C LYS A 25 16.37 24.60 -4.90
N ARG A 26 16.18 23.70 -5.86
CA ARG A 26 15.03 22.81 -5.95
C ARG A 26 15.42 21.34 -5.82
N PHE A 27 14.77 20.65 -4.89
CA PHE A 27 15.06 19.26 -4.56
C PHE A 27 13.79 18.40 -4.58
N LEU A 28 13.96 17.13 -4.94
CA LEU A 28 12.88 16.15 -4.98
C LEU A 28 13.11 15.07 -3.92
N PHE A 29 12.19 14.93 -2.97
CA PHE A 29 12.31 13.92 -1.92
C PHE A 29 11.76 12.57 -2.40
N GLY A 30 12.65 11.59 -2.51
CA GLY A 30 12.40 10.25 -3.06
C GLY A 30 13.10 10.02 -4.40
N THR A 31 13.59 8.80 -4.61
CA THR A 31 14.19 8.34 -5.87
C THR A 31 13.24 7.34 -6.54
N ASN A 32 12.11 7.84 -7.02
CA ASN A 32 11.02 7.05 -7.61
C ASN A 32 10.49 7.69 -8.91
N ASP A 33 9.53 7.03 -9.56
CA ASP A 33 8.96 7.49 -10.83
C ASP A 33 8.30 8.88 -10.74
N TYR A 34 7.72 9.23 -9.59
CA TYR A 34 7.09 10.53 -9.38
C TYR A 34 8.15 11.65 -9.39
N ALA A 35 9.25 11.45 -8.67
CA ALA A 35 10.38 12.37 -8.69
C ALA A 35 10.98 12.46 -10.10
N LEU A 36 11.15 11.31 -10.77
CA LEU A 36 11.68 11.28 -12.13
C LEU A 36 10.79 12.04 -13.12
N SER A 37 9.46 11.96 -12.96
CA SER A 37 8.52 12.67 -13.83
C SER A 37 8.65 14.19 -13.71
N ILE A 38 8.85 14.71 -12.48
CA ILE A 38 9.10 16.14 -12.26
C ILE A 38 10.46 16.54 -12.86
N ALA A 39 11.52 15.78 -12.59
CA ALA A 39 12.84 16.08 -13.13
C ALA A 39 12.82 16.15 -14.66
N LYS A 40 12.19 15.18 -15.33
CA LYS A 40 12.02 15.18 -16.80
C LYS A 40 11.24 16.38 -17.29
N ALA A 41 10.13 16.74 -16.64
CA ALA A 41 9.34 17.92 -16.99
C ALA A 41 10.14 19.24 -16.86
N LEU A 42 11.19 19.24 -16.04
CA LEU A 42 12.14 20.34 -15.87
C LEU A 42 13.43 20.18 -16.69
N ASN A 43 13.50 19.24 -17.65
CA ASN A 43 14.72 18.94 -18.41
C ASN A 43 15.93 18.62 -17.52
N ASN A 44 15.68 17.93 -16.40
CA ASN A 44 16.66 17.59 -15.36
C ASN A 44 17.30 18.81 -14.67
N ASP A 45 16.71 20.00 -14.79
CA ASP A 45 17.13 21.21 -14.09
C ASP A 45 16.64 21.16 -12.63
N ILE A 46 17.29 20.35 -11.79
CA ILE A 46 17.10 20.28 -10.34
C ILE A 46 18.46 20.15 -9.65
N ASP A 47 18.56 20.57 -8.39
CA ASP A 47 19.81 20.52 -7.63
C ASP A 47 20.11 19.15 -7.04
N GLY A 48 19.08 18.31 -6.84
CA GLY A 48 19.28 16.98 -6.29
C GLY A 48 18.01 16.22 -5.93
N TYR A 49 18.19 14.91 -5.75
CA TYR A 49 17.22 14.06 -5.07
C TYR A 49 17.56 13.96 -3.59
N ILE A 50 16.55 13.69 -2.76
CA ILE A 50 16.73 13.45 -1.32
C ILE A 50 16.33 12.02 -1.03
N ASN A 51 17.24 11.22 -0.50
CA ASN A 51 16.93 9.87 -0.04
C ASN A 51 17.91 9.50 1.08
N ASP A 52 17.42 9.30 2.29
CA ASP A 52 18.25 8.98 3.47
C ASP A 52 18.53 7.48 3.65
N ILE A 53 17.86 6.63 2.86
CA ILE A 53 17.88 5.17 3.05
C ILE A 53 18.86 4.51 2.08
N THR A 54 18.91 5.01 0.84
CA THR A 54 19.79 4.44 -0.18
C THR A 54 21.27 4.71 0.09
N GLN A 55 22.15 3.83 -0.36
CA GLN A 55 23.60 4.06 -0.39
C GLN A 55 24.07 4.63 -1.74
N GLU A 56 23.18 4.68 -2.74
CA GLU A 56 23.46 5.26 -4.04
C GLU A 56 23.75 6.76 -3.92
N LYS A 57 24.70 7.24 -4.72
CA LYS A 57 25.12 8.65 -4.75
C LYS A 57 24.41 9.47 -5.84
N TYR A 58 23.87 8.80 -6.84
CA TYR A 58 23.23 9.42 -8.00
C TYR A 58 21.95 8.68 -8.36
N PHE A 59 20.96 9.41 -8.86
CA PHE A 59 19.76 8.85 -9.47
C PHE A 59 19.55 9.54 -10.82
N ASN A 60 19.59 8.78 -11.91
CA ASN A 60 19.56 9.32 -13.28
C ASN A 60 20.56 10.47 -13.52
N GLY A 61 21.78 10.32 -13.03
CA GLY A 61 22.88 11.28 -13.25
C GLY A 61 22.84 12.54 -12.36
N ILE A 62 21.82 12.70 -11.52
CA ILE A 62 21.67 13.83 -10.60
C ILE A 62 22.03 13.36 -9.18
N PRO A 63 22.73 14.17 -8.36
CA PRO A 63 23.16 13.77 -7.03
C PRO A 63 22.00 13.45 -6.09
N ILE A 64 22.23 12.49 -5.19
CA ILE A 64 21.37 12.19 -4.05
C ILE A 64 22.00 12.80 -2.80
N LEU A 65 21.23 13.60 -2.06
CA LEU A 65 21.63 14.23 -0.81
C LEU A 65 20.88 13.62 0.37
N ARG A 66 21.47 13.75 1.56
CA ARG A 66 20.76 13.50 2.82
C ARG A 66 19.96 14.72 3.21
N LEU A 67 18.82 14.51 3.85
CA LEU A 67 17.90 15.57 4.23
C LEU A 67 18.55 16.62 5.15
N ASN A 68 19.46 16.18 6.03
CA ASN A 68 20.14 17.05 6.99
C ASN A 68 21.24 17.91 6.37
N ASP A 69 21.66 17.61 5.14
CA ASP A 69 22.74 18.34 4.45
C ASP A 69 22.19 19.48 3.58
N LEU A 70 20.87 19.66 3.54
CA LEU A 70 20.23 20.66 2.69
C LEU A 70 20.29 22.07 3.27
N PRO A 71 20.49 23.09 2.41
CA PRO A 71 20.26 24.48 2.76
C PRO A 71 18.83 24.72 3.28
N LYS A 72 18.66 25.63 4.25
CA LYS A 72 17.34 25.93 4.83
C LYS A 72 16.39 26.64 3.85
N ASP A 73 16.95 27.31 2.84
CA ASP A 73 16.22 28.00 1.78
C ASP A 73 15.84 27.10 0.60
N SER A 74 16.13 25.80 0.69
CA SER A 74 15.75 24.82 -0.34
C SER A 74 14.24 24.64 -0.44
N LEU A 75 13.73 24.62 -1.68
CA LEU A 75 12.34 24.21 -1.96
C LEU A 75 12.30 22.71 -2.27
N ILE A 76 11.45 21.99 -1.54
CA ILE A 76 11.39 20.53 -1.60
C ILE A 76 10.01 20.07 -2.06
N VAL A 77 9.94 19.27 -3.12
CA VAL A 77 8.72 18.53 -3.45
C VAL A 77 8.85 17.11 -2.89
N SER A 78 7.91 16.70 -2.03
CA SER A 78 7.85 15.35 -1.50
C SER A 78 7.17 14.40 -2.49
N CYS A 79 7.95 13.57 -3.17
CA CYS A 79 7.48 12.60 -4.16
C CYS A 79 7.06 11.25 -3.53
N VAL A 80 6.78 11.24 -2.23
CA VAL A 80 6.24 10.08 -1.51
C VAL A 80 4.72 10.19 -1.47
N VAL A 81 4.02 9.35 -2.26
CA VAL A 81 2.57 9.43 -2.47
C VAL A 81 1.75 8.38 -1.71
N LEU A 82 2.39 7.34 -1.17
CA LEU A 82 1.70 6.25 -0.48
C LEU A 82 1.61 6.50 1.03
N SER A 83 1.50 5.44 1.83
CA SER A 83 1.26 5.45 3.28
C SER A 83 2.18 6.36 4.10
N GLN A 84 3.36 6.71 3.58
CA GLN A 84 4.36 7.52 4.26
C GLN A 84 4.27 9.02 3.97
N ALA A 85 3.37 9.48 3.09
CA ALA A 85 3.28 10.89 2.70
C ALA A 85 3.13 11.84 3.90
N ILE A 86 2.28 11.48 4.87
CA ILE A 86 2.07 12.26 6.11
C ILE A 86 3.31 12.26 7.00
N ASN A 87 3.98 11.11 7.14
CA ASN A 87 5.19 11.00 7.96
C ASN A 87 6.34 11.86 7.41
N ILE A 88 6.50 11.88 6.09
CA ILE A 88 7.48 12.75 5.43
C ILE A 88 7.10 14.23 5.59
N LYS A 89 5.83 14.61 5.39
CA LYS A 89 5.35 15.98 5.64
C LYS A 89 5.67 16.42 7.08
N LYS A 90 5.33 15.60 8.09
CA LYS A 90 5.64 15.88 9.51
C LYS A 90 7.14 16.06 9.74
N ARG A 91 7.98 15.20 9.14
CA ARG A 91 9.44 15.27 9.24
C ARG A 91 10.02 16.56 8.63
N LEU A 92 9.58 16.93 7.44
CA LEU A 92 10.03 18.15 6.74
C LEU A 92 9.63 19.42 7.51
N LEU A 93 8.39 19.47 8.02
CA LEU A 93 7.90 20.57 8.85
C LEU A 93 8.70 20.71 10.15
N LYS A 94 9.00 19.58 10.83
CA LYS A 94 9.81 19.58 12.06
C LYS A 94 11.23 20.15 11.85
N LEU A 95 11.80 19.99 10.65
CA LEU A 95 13.11 20.54 10.30
C LEU A 95 13.05 22.00 9.82
N GLY A 96 11.85 22.58 9.73
CA GLY A 96 11.64 23.95 9.26
C GLY A 96 11.96 24.12 7.76
N LEU A 97 11.85 23.06 6.97
CA LEU A 97 12.14 23.08 5.53
C LEU A 97 10.90 23.48 4.73
N ILE A 98 11.11 24.30 3.69
CA ILE A 98 10.04 24.74 2.79
C ILE A 98 9.71 23.58 1.84
N ASN A 99 8.49 23.06 1.93
CA ASN A 99 8.11 21.86 1.20
C ASN A 99 6.66 21.89 0.70
N LEU A 100 6.40 21.09 -0.32
CA LEU A 100 5.07 20.79 -0.83
C LEU A 100 4.95 19.29 -1.14
N ASP A 101 3.80 18.70 -0.86
CA ASP A 101 3.54 17.30 -1.22
C ASP A 101 3.28 17.14 -2.74
N TYR A 102 3.50 15.93 -3.25
CA TYR A 102 3.32 15.65 -4.68
C TYR A 102 1.91 15.94 -5.18
N PHE A 103 0.87 15.71 -4.38
CA PHE A 103 -0.52 15.90 -4.80
C PHE A 103 -0.80 17.38 -5.06
N SER A 104 -0.42 18.23 -4.10
CA SER A 104 -0.50 19.68 -4.24
C SER A 104 0.37 20.18 -5.39
N PHE A 105 1.59 19.65 -5.55
CA PHE A 105 2.48 20.05 -6.64
C PHE A 105 1.92 19.67 -8.02
N ALA A 106 1.41 18.44 -8.18
CA ALA A 106 0.77 17.98 -9.41
C ALA A 106 -0.44 18.85 -9.78
N LYS A 107 -1.23 19.25 -8.77
CA LYS A 107 -2.41 20.09 -8.94
C LYS A 107 -2.09 21.52 -9.39
N TYR A 108 -0.99 22.11 -8.92
CA TYR A 108 -0.72 23.55 -9.07
C TYR A 108 0.48 23.91 -9.95
N SER A 109 1.37 22.97 -10.27
CA SER A 109 2.57 23.24 -11.08
C SER A 109 2.31 23.43 -12.57
N ASN A 110 1.18 22.91 -13.08
CA ASN A 110 0.88 22.82 -14.52
C ASN A 110 1.94 22.07 -15.34
N LEU A 111 2.80 21.27 -14.70
CA LEU A 111 3.77 20.42 -15.40
C LEU A 111 3.11 19.12 -15.89
N PRO A 112 3.54 18.58 -17.04
CA PRO A 112 3.10 17.28 -17.53
C PRO A 112 3.82 16.15 -16.77
N ILE A 113 3.41 15.90 -15.52
CA ILE A 113 4.03 14.90 -14.63
C ILE A 113 3.14 13.68 -14.44
N LYS A 114 3.70 12.61 -13.84
CA LYS A 114 3.01 11.32 -13.67
C LYS A 114 1.77 11.47 -12.78
N GLN A 115 0.63 10.93 -13.21
CA GLN A 115 -0.58 10.89 -12.39
C GLN A 115 -0.41 9.89 -11.23
N VAL A 116 -1.10 10.13 -10.11
CA VAL A 116 -1.13 9.14 -9.02
C VAL A 116 -2.10 8.03 -9.42
N GLU A 117 -1.55 6.83 -9.58
CA GLU A 117 -2.22 5.63 -10.10
C GLU A 117 -2.72 4.75 -8.95
N PHE A 118 -3.81 4.01 -9.20
CA PHE A 118 -4.32 2.92 -8.39
C PHE A 118 -3.94 1.57 -9.01
N VAL A 119 -4.09 0.50 -8.23
CA VAL A 119 -3.85 -0.87 -8.69
C VAL A 119 -4.91 -1.31 -9.72
N ASN A 120 -6.14 -0.80 -9.58
CA ASN A 120 -7.24 -1.04 -10.51
C ASN A 120 -6.93 -0.44 -11.89
N LYS A 121 -7.45 -1.09 -12.93
CA LYS A 121 -7.27 -0.70 -14.32
C LYS A 121 -8.61 -0.48 -15.00
N ASP A 122 -8.62 0.36 -16.03
CA ASP A 122 -9.73 0.47 -16.96
C ASP A 122 -9.83 -0.78 -17.87
N ILE A 123 -10.83 -0.78 -18.76
CA ILE A 123 -11.07 -1.85 -19.72
C ILE A 123 -9.95 -2.04 -20.75
N GLU A 124 -9.12 -1.01 -20.96
CA GLU A 124 -7.96 -1.02 -21.87
C GLU A 124 -6.68 -1.48 -21.15
N GLY A 125 -6.73 -1.65 -19.82
CA GLY A 125 -5.63 -2.07 -18.99
C GLY A 125 -4.73 -0.93 -18.49
N ASN A 126 -5.15 0.32 -18.66
CA ASN A 126 -4.46 1.48 -18.09
C ASN A 126 -4.80 1.60 -16.60
N PRO A 127 -3.84 1.95 -15.72
CA PRO A 127 -4.12 2.20 -14.32
C PRO A 127 -5.13 3.34 -14.15
N LEU A 128 -6.13 3.14 -13.30
CA LEU A 128 -7.00 4.23 -12.84
C LEU A 128 -6.19 5.21 -12.02
N THR A 129 -6.62 6.46 -11.96
CA THR A 129 -5.90 7.56 -11.32
C THR A 129 -6.74 8.24 -10.24
N ILE A 130 -6.11 9.12 -9.47
CA ILE A 130 -6.83 9.98 -8.51
C ILE A 130 -7.90 10.85 -9.19
N CYS A 131 -7.72 11.22 -10.46
CA CYS A 131 -8.72 11.94 -11.24
C CYS A 131 -9.96 11.07 -11.51
N ASP A 132 -9.75 9.79 -11.81
CA ASP A 132 -10.84 8.83 -12.00
C ASP A 132 -11.61 8.61 -10.71
N ALA A 133 -10.91 8.50 -9.56
CA ALA A 133 -11.58 8.40 -8.26
C ALA A 133 -12.41 9.65 -7.92
N LYS A 134 -11.94 10.85 -8.30
CA LYS A 134 -12.72 12.08 -8.15
C LYS A 134 -14.02 12.01 -8.96
N HIS A 135 -13.95 11.65 -10.24
CA HIS A 135 -15.13 11.52 -11.09
C HIS A 135 -16.09 10.44 -10.55
N ASP A 136 -15.57 9.29 -10.13
CA ASP A 136 -16.37 8.20 -9.58
C ASP A 136 -17.18 8.64 -8.33
N ILE A 137 -16.55 9.38 -7.41
CA ILE A 137 -17.24 9.94 -6.23
C ILE A 137 -18.32 10.96 -6.64
N GLN A 138 -18.10 11.74 -7.70
CA GLN A 138 -19.08 12.70 -8.19
C GLN A 138 -20.30 12.03 -8.80
N GLU A 139 -20.07 11.02 -9.63
CA GLU A 139 -21.13 10.32 -10.37
C GLU A 139 -21.91 9.33 -9.48
N ASN A 140 -21.27 8.79 -8.44
CA ASN A 140 -21.84 7.75 -7.59
C ASN A 140 -22.08 8.21 -6.14
N ASN A 141 -22.30 9.51 -5.88
CA ASN A 141 -22.44 10.07 -4.54
C ASN A 141 -23.39 9.28 -3.62
N GLU A 142 -24.56 8.88 -4.14
CA GLU A 142 -25.55 8.08 -3.39
C GLU A 142 -24.97 6.74 -2.89
N LYS A 143 -24.19 6.02 -3.71
CA LYS A 143 -23.55 4.75 -3.31
C LYS A 143 -22.53 4.95 -2.19
N TYR A 144 -21.75 6.03 -2.24
CA TYR A 144 -20.83 6.37 -1.17
C TYR A 144 -21.57 6.75 0.12
N GLN A 145 -22.71 7.44 -0.01
CA GLN A 145 -23.58 7.77 1.11
C GLN A 145 -24.21 6.51 1.73
N ASP A 146 -24.59 5.52 0.93
CA ASP A 146 -25.09 4.23 1.41
C ASP A 146 -24.02 3.47 2.19
N ILE A 147 -22.79 3.38 1.68
CA ILE A 147 -21.67 2.78 2.41
C ILE A 147 -21.45 3.49 3.74
N PHE A 148 -21.43 4.83 3.74
CA PHE A 148 -21.27 5.62 4.96
C PHE A 148 -22.35 5.32 6.00
N ASN A 149 -23.59 5.06 5.56
CA ASN A 149 -24.72 4.74 6.45
C ASN A 149 -24.65 3.30 6.99
N LEU A 150 -23.92 2.39 6.33
CA LEU A 150 -23.70 1.02 6.79
C LEU A 150 -22.62 0.92 7.88
N LEU A 151 -21.72 1.91 7.97
CA LEU A 151 -20.66 1.92 8.99
C LEU A 151 -21.26 2.10 10.38
N TYR A 152 -20.93 1.18 11.28
CA TYR A 152 -21.52 1.10 12.62
C TYR A 152 -21.04 2.22 13.53
N ASP A 153 -19.72 2.37 13.69
CA ASP A 153 -19.10 3.30 14.61
C ASP A 153 -18.71 4.63 13.94
N GLU A 154 -18.56 5.67 14.76
CA GLU A 154 -18.23 7.01 14.29
C GLU A 154 -16.78 7.14 13.79
N ASP A 155 -15.85 6.36 14.33
CA ASP A 155 -14.44 6.39 13.90
C ASP A 155 -14.31 5.88 12.46
N SER A 156 -15.00 4.78 12.13
CA SER A 156 -15.13 4.25 10.76
C SER A 156 -15.75 5.27 9.81
N LYS A 157 -16.83 5.96 10.22
CA LYS A 157 -17.47 7.00 9.40
C LYS A 157 -16.53 8.17 9.12
N ILE A 158 -15.80 8.63 10.14
CA ILE A 158 -14.81 9.72 10.01
C ILE A 158 -13.68 9.28 9.07
N ALA A 159 -13.15 8.06 9.25
CA ALA A 159 -12.09 7.52 8.42
C ALA A 159 -12.52 7.42 6.94
N PHE A 160 -13.74 6.89 6.70
CA PHE A 160 -14.31 6.79 5.36
C PHE A 160 -14.50 8.17 4.72
N GLU A 161 -15.12 9.13 5.44
CA GLU A 161 -15.30 10.49 4.94
C GLU A 161 -13.97 11.17 4.59
N LYS A 162 -12.95 11.01 5.44
CA LYS A 162 -11.59 11.53 5.18
C LYS A 162 -10.96 10.92 3.93
N CYS A 163 -11.04 9.60 3.78
CA CYS A 163 -10.54 8.90 2.59
C CYS A 163 -11.22 9.37 1.31
N CYS A 164 -12.55 9.51 1.32
CA CYS A 164 -13.32 10.01 0.18
C CYS A 164 -12.94 11.47 -0.14
N ASN A 165 -12.82 12.33 0.85
CA ASN A 165 -12.41 13.72 0.64
C ASN A 165 -10.97 13.86 0.13
N PHE A 166 -10.05 13.02 0.61
CA PHE A 166 -8.70 12.94 0.05
C PHE A 166 -8.73 12.54 -1.42
N ARG A 167 -9.43 11.44 -1.78
CA ARG A 167 -9.54 10.98 -3.17
C ARG A 167 -10.21 12.02 -4.08
N TYR A 168 -11.20 12.73 -3.56
CA TYR A 168 -11.92 13.79 -4.29
C TYR A 168 -11.07 15.04 -4.55
N SER A 169 -10.30 15.49 -3.55
CA SER A 169 -9.62 16.79 -3.58
C SER A 169 -8.13 16.73 -3.84
N SER A 170 -7.53 15.55 -3.67
CA SER A 170 -6.08 15.32 -3.55
C SER A 170 -5.42 16.17 -2.46
N ASP A 171 -6.19 16.58 -1.43
CA ASP A 171 -5.69 17.41 -0.34
C ASP A 171 -5.25 16.54 0.84
N LEU A 172 -3.94 16.51 1.07
CA LEU A 172 -3.32 15.68 2.09
C LEU A 172 -3.78 16.03 3.52
N LYS A 173 -4.40 17.19 3.75
CA LYS A 173 -4.97 17.55 5.07
C LYS A 173 -6.04 16.55 5.54
N PHE A 174 -6.76 15.92 4.62
CA PHE A 174 -7.79 14.94 4.99
C PHE A 174 -7.21 13.67 5.59
N LEU A 175 -5.93 13.38 5.32
CA LEU A 175 -5.20 12.26 5.91
C LEU A 175 -4.46 12.66 7.20
N GLU A 176 -4.67 13.88 7.71
CA GLU A 176 -4.12 14.26 9.01
C GLU A 176 -4.70 13.38 10.13
N ASN A 177 -3.82 13.04 11.07
CA ASN A 177 -4.04 12.10 12.17
C ASN A 177 -4.18 10.63 11.76
N PHE A 178 -3.99 10.29 10.48
CA PHE A 178 -3.76 8.89 10.13
C PHE A 178 -2.35 8.51 10.57
N GLU A 179 -2.22 7.28 11.06
CA GLU A 179 -0.97 6.69 11.49
C GLU A 179 -0.60 5.54 10.57
N TYR A 180 0.70 5.36 10.36
CA TYR A 180 1.20 4.22 9.62
C TYR A 180 1.54 3.12 10.61
N THR A 181 0.64 2.16 10.76
CA THR A 181 0.69 1.06 11.74
C THR A 181 0.59 -0.30 11.03
N PRO A 182 1.56 -0.66 10.17
CA PRO A 182 1.51 -1.90 9.39
C PRO A 182 1.45 -3.16 10.26
N ASP A 183 1.99 -3.11 11.47
CA ASP A 183 1.95 -4.17 12.48
C ASP A 183 0.56 -4.35 13.12
N MET A 184 -0.34 -3.38 12.97
CA MET A 184 -1.70 -3.42 13.52
C MET A 184 -2.79 -3.57 12.46
N GLN A 185 -2.43 -3.63 11.17
CA GLN A 185 -3.36 -3.55 10.03
C GLN A 185 -4.50 -4.61 10.00
N TYR A 186 -4.36 -5.70 10.77
CA TYR A 186 -5.38 -6.74 10.94
C TYR A 186 -5.69 -7.05 12.42
N PHE A 187 -5.07 -6.29 13.33
CA PHE A 187 -5.01 -6.58 14.76
C PHE A 187 -5.75 -5.54 15.63
N GLU A 188 -6.96 -5.17 15.20
CA GLU A 188 -7.90 -4.31 15.91
C GLU A 188 -8.44 -4.88 17.24
N ASN A 189 -8.56 -4.00 18.24
CA ASN A 189 -8.96 -4.39 19.60
C ASN A 189 -10.39 -4.96 19.71
N PHE A 190 -11.24 -4.74 18.72
CA PHE A 190 -12.62 -5.26 18.71
C PHE A 190 -12.74 -6.69 18.18
N ILE A 191 -11.65 -7.29 17.69
CA ILE A 191 -11.63 -8.69 17.27
C ILE A 191 -11.10 -9.55 18.42
N SER A 192 -11.90 -10.53 18.83
CA SER A 192 -11.50 -11.51 19.85
C SER A 192 -10.54 -12.56 19.28
N TYR A 193 -9.26 -12.21 19.12
CA TYR A 193 -8.26 -13.09 18.52
C TYR A 193 -8.11 -14.45 19.21
N GLN A 194 -8.34 -14.52 20.52
CA GLN A 194 -8.27 -15.76 21.29
C GLN A 194 -9.33 -16.78 20.88
N ASP A 195 -10.45 -16.32 20.31
CA ASP A 195 -11.56 -17.17 19.88
C ASP A 195 -11.35 -17.71 18.46
N ILE A 196 -10.32 -17.23 17.74
CA ILE A 196 -9.98 -17.66 16.39
C ILE A 196 -9.15 -18.94 16.47
N SER A 197 -9.77 -20.08 16.19
CA SER A 197 -9.06 -21.37 16.16
C SER A 197 -8.30 -21.61 14.85
N ILE A 198 -8.79 -21.08 13.72
CA ILE A 198 -8.18 -21.23 12.40
C ILE A 198 -7.97 -19.85 11.80
N PHE A 199 -6.73 -19.52 11.45
CA PHE A 199 -6.38 -18.26 10.77
C PHE A 199 -5.95 -18.53 9.33
N VAL A 200 -6.48 -17.76 8.39
CA VAL A 200 -6.18 -17.88 6.96
C VAL A 200 -5.54 -16.59 6.48
N ASP A 201 -4.28 -16.66 6.07
CA ASP A 201 -3.46 -15.54 5.62
C ASP A 201 -3.32 -15.59 4.10
N ILE A 202 -4.10 -14.76 3.39
CA ILE A 202 -4.16 -14.73 1.93
C ILE A 202 -3.23 -13.64 1.40
N GLY A 203 -2.23 -14.03 0.60
CA GLY A 203 -1.15 -13.12 0.22
C GLY A 203 -0.15 -12.97 1.37
N ALA A 204 0.24 -14.11 1.96
CA ALA A 204 1.04 -14.15 3.18
C ALA A 204 2.44 -13.54 3.04
N TYR A 205 2.91 -13.29 1.81
CA TYR A 205 4.20 -12.68 1.52
C TYR A 205 5.38 -13.38 2.22
N HIS A 206 5.97 -12.80 3.26
CA HIS A 206 7.01 -13.46 4.07
C HIS A 206 6.51 -13.95 5.44
N GLY A 207 5.21 -13.85 5.72
CA GLY A 207 4.55 -14.37 6.91
C GLY A 207 4.48 -13.41 8.09
N GLU A 208 4.69 -12.11 7.86
CA GLU A 208 4.67 -11.09 8.90
C GLU A 208 3.33 -11.08 9.65
N THR A 209 2.21 -11.12 8.92
CA THR A 209 0.85 -11.16 9.50
C THR A 209 0.58 -12.46 10.27
N SER A 210 1.10 -13.59 9.80
CA SER A 210 0.98 -14.86 10.52
C SER A 210 1.82 -14.87 11.82
N LEU A 211 3.02 -14.29 11.81
CA LEU A 211 3.90 -14.19 12.99
C LEU A 211 3.30 -13.26 14.07
N GLU A 212 3.05 -12.01 13.69
CA GLU A 212 1.78 -11.34 13.86
C GLU A 212 0.74 -11.91 14.87
N PHE A 213 -0.09 -12.78 14.30
CA PHE A 213 -1.18 -13.52 14.93
C PHE A 213 -0.69 -14.53 15.98
N ILE A 214 0.38 -15.30 15.70
CA ILE A 214 0.96 -16.28 16.65
C ILE A 214 1.34 -15.62 17.98
N LYS A 215 1.87 -14.39 17.95
CA LYS A 215 2.21 -13.66 19.19
C LYS A 215 0.98 -13.30 20.02
N ARG A 216 -0.17 -13.07 19.36
CA ARG A 216 -1.43 -12.64 20.00
C ARG A 216 -2.29 -13.79 20.45
N ASN A 217 -2.30 -14.91 19.72
CA ASN A 217 -3.07 -16.10 20.04
C ASN A 217 -2.13 -17.29 20.15
N LEU A 218 -1.99 -17.87 21.34
CA LEU A 218 -1.17 -19.06 21.59
C LEU A 218 -1.98 -20.37 21.52
N CYS A 219 -3.30 -20.27 21.39
CA CYS A 219 -4.24 -21.39 21.43
C CYS A 219 -4.86 -21.72 20.07
N TYR A 220 -4.31 -21.18 18.97
CA TYR A 220 -4.79 -21.50 17.63
C TYR A 220 -4.58 -22.99 17.31
N SER A 221 -5.51 -23.55 16.53
CA SER A 221 -5.45 -24.91 16.02
C SER A 221 -4.61 -25.02 14.76
N SER A 222 -4.80 -24.09 13.82
CA SER A 222 -4.02 -24.03 12.58
C SER A 222 -3.94 -22.63 11.97
N ILE A 223 -2.89 -22.40 11.20
CA ILE A 223 -2.72 -21.22 10.34
C ILE A 223 -2.48 -21.71 8.91
N HIS A 224 -3.17 -21.13 7.94
CA HIS A 224 -3.03 -21.46 6.52
C HIS A 224 -2.56 -20.24 5.75
N CYS A 225 -1.31 -20.28 5.27
CA CYS A 225 -0.70 -19.17 4.55
C CYS A 225 -0.71 -19.45 3.04
N PHE A 226 -1.30 -18.56 2.25
CA PHE A 226 -1.34 -18.64 0.79
C PHE A 226 -0.40 -17.60 0.19
N GLU A 227 0.64 -18.04 -0.52
CA GLU A 227 1.57 -17.17 -1.24
C GLU A 227 1.98 -17.80 -2.58
N PRO A 228 1.53 -17.26 -3.73
CA PRO A 228 1.79 -17.86 -5.03
C PRO A 228 3.23 -17.67 -5.54
N GLU A 229 3.90 -16.57 -5.19
CA GLU A 229 5.19 -16.21 -5.79
C GLU A 229 6.34 -17.04 -5.19
N SER A 230 7.15 -17.67 -6.04
CA SER A 230 8.21 -18.59 -5.60
C SER A 230 9.20 -17.97 -4.63
N LYS A 231 9.59 -16.72 -4.87
CA LYS A 231 10.57 -16.02 -4.03
C LYS A 231 10.01 -15.74 -2.65
N ASN A 232 8.82 -15.15 -2.58
CA ASN A 232 8.15 -14.83 -1.33
C ASN A 232 7.82 -16.12 -0.56
N PHE A 233 7.29 -17.13 -1.25
CA PHE A 233 6.97 -18.44 -0.66
C PHE A 233 8.19 -19.13 -0.03
N SER A 234 9.37 -19.02 -0.66
CA SER A 234 10.61 -19.56 -0.10
C SER A 234 10.97 -18.87 1.21
N GLN A 235 10.84 -17.54 1.27
CA GLN A 235 11.09 -16.77 2.50
C GLN A 235 10.03 -17.02 3.58
N LEU A 236 8.76 -17.14 3.20
CA LEU A 236 7.65 -17.54 4.06
C LEU A 236 7.94 -18.88 4.74
N HIS A 237 8.38 -19.87 3.95
CA HIS A 237 8.78 -21.17 4.47
C HIS A 237 9.89 -21.06 5.51
N GLU A 238 10.97 -20.33 5.20
CA GLU A 238 12.06 -20.14 6.15
C GLU A 238 11.63 -19.45 7.45
N ASN A 239 10.72 -18.48 7.36
CA ASN A 239 10.22 -17.73 8.52
C ASN A 239 9.28 -18.56 9.40
N LEU A 240 8.50 -19.49 8.80
CA LEU A 240 7.43 -20.22 9.49
C LEU A 240 7.72 -21.70 9.75
N LYS A 241 8.81 -22.28 9.21
CA LYS A 241 9.16 -23.72 9.34
C LYS A 241 9.21 -24.26 10.77
N LYS A 242 9.39 -23.41 11.77
CA LYS A 242 9.46 -23.79 13.19
C LYS A 242 8.09 -23.95 13.87
N TYR A 243 6.99 -23.59 13.20
CA TYR A 243 5.65 -23.65 13.76
C TYR A 243 4.88 -24.84 13.16
N PRO A 244 4.65 -25.91 13.94
CA PRO A 244 4.13 -27.19 13.40
C PRO A 244 2.66 -27.13 12.97
N HIS A 245 1.91 -26.12 13.42
CA HIS A 245 0.49 -25.90 13.10
C HIS A 245 0.30 -24.83 12.03
N VAL A 246 1.34 -24.54 11.24
CA VAL A 246 1.30 -23.58 10.14
C VAL A 246 1.48 -24.33 8.83
N PHE A 247 0.50 -24.21 7.94
CA PHE A 247 0.43 -24.88 6.66
C PHE A 247 0.62 -23.87 5.53
N LEU A 248 1.57 -24.13 4.65
CA LEU A 248 1.96 -23.21 3.58
C LEU A 248 1.46 -23.72 2.23
N HIS A 249 0.75 -22.86 1.52
CA HIS A 249 0.05 -23.16 0.28
C HIS A 249 0.57 -22.27 -0.83
N LYS A 250 1.25 -22.85 -1.82
CA LYS A 250 1.81 -22.10 -2.94
C LYS A 250 0.75 -21.84 -4.02
N TYR A 251 -0.30 -21.13 -3.63
CA TYR A 251 -1.43 -20.78 -4.48
C TYR A 251 -1.84 -19.33 -4.28
N GLY A 252 -2.33 -18.71 -5.33
CA GLY A 252 -3.17 -17.53 -5.19
C GLY A 252 -4.61 -17.94 -4.88
N VAL A 253 -5.40 -17.03 -4.32
CA VAL A 253 -6.81 -17.28 -4.01
C VAL A 253 -7.69 -16.44 -4.94
N GLY A 254 -8.73 -17.05 -5.49
CA GLY A 254 -9.68 -16.40 -6.40
C GLY A 254 -11.00 -17.14 -6.51
N GLU A 255 -11.86 -16.73 -7.44
CA GLU A 255 -13.20 -17.30 -7.60
C GLU A 255 -13.20 -18.74 -8.11
N GLU A 256 -12.23 -19.10 -8.95
CA GLU A 256 -12.16 -20.38 -9.63
C GLU A 256 -10.72 -20.90 -9.75
N ARG A 257 -10.58 -22.22 -9.94
CA ARG A 257 -9.29 -22.84 -10.20
C ARG A 257 -8.81 -22.47 -11.60
N LYS A 258 -7.68 -21.77 -11.68
CA LYS A 258 -7.04 -21.44 -12.96
C LYS A 258 -5.55 -21.21 -12.77
N THR A 259 -4.80 -21.29 -13.87
CA THR A 259 -3.40 -20.86 -13.88
C THR A 259 -3.30 -19.51 -14.56
N ILE A 260 -2.59 -18.58 -13.93
CA ILE A 260 -2.28 -17.27 -14.51
C ILE A 260 -0.76 -17.03 -14.53
N TYR A 261 -0.34 -15.99 -15.25
CA TYR A 261 1.04 -15.53 -15.25
C TYR A 261 1.13 -14.19 -14.53
N ILE A 262 2.15 -13.99 -13.70
CA ILE A 262 2.45 -12.73 -13.03
C ILE A 262 3.79 -12.16 -13.51
N SER A 263 3.89 -10.84 -13.59
CA SER A 263 5.13 -10.15 -13.93
C SER A 263 6.21 -10.40 -12.88
N GLN A 264 7.46 -10.60 -13.28
CA GLN A 264 8.62 -10.72 -12.38
C GLN A 264 9.22 -9.35 -11.98
N ASP A 265 8.51 -8.24 -12.20
CA ASP A 265 9.01 -6.91 -11.86
C ASP A 265 9.09 -6.75 -10.34
N SER A 266 10.23 -6.25 -9.86
CA SER A 266 10.65 -6.22 -8.45
C SER A 266 9.92 -5.17 -7.59
N GLY A 267 8.59 -5.20 -7.56
CA GLY A 267 7.75 -4.34 -6.71
C GLY A 267 6.86 -5.15 -5.76
N SER A 268 6.35 -4.52 -4.70
CA SER A 268 5.45 -5.12 -3.69
C SER A 268 4.02 -5.39 -4.21
N SER A 269 3.82 -5.46 -5.52
CA SER A 269 2.51 -5.66 -6.14
C SER A 269 2.68 -6.38 -7.47
N ASN A 270 2.38 -7.68 -7.47
CA ASN A 270 2.43 -8.51 -8.66
C ASN A 270 1.30 -8.11 -9.62
N LYS A 271 1.64 -7.98 -10.91
CA LYS A 271 0.67 -7.69 -11.96
C LYS A 271 0.34 -8.98 -12.70
N ILE A 272 -0.94 -9.32 -12.79
CA ILE A 272 -1.40 -10.36 -13.71
C ILE A 272 -1.05 -9.93 -15.12
N THR A 273 -0.37 -10.80 -15.86
CA THR A 273 0.03 -10.56 -17.24
C THR A 273 -0.55 -11.63 -18.15
N GLN A 274 -0.98 -11.22 -19.34
CA GLN A 274 -1.33 -12.16 -20.41
C GLN A 274 -0.08 -12.74 -21.09
N ASN A 275 1.10 -12.16 -20.82
CA ASN A 275 2.35 -12.59 -21.40
C ASN A 275 2.90 -13.82 -20.66
N LYS A 276 3.13 -14.92 -21.39
CA LYS A 276 3.62 -16.20 -20.86
C LYS A 276 5.08 -16.15 -20.38
N ASN A 277 5.76 -15.01 -20.53
CA ASN A 277 7.11 -14.79 -20.01
C ASN A 277 7.15 -14.48 -18.51
N GLY A 278 5.99 -14.33 -17.85
CA GLY A 278 5.88 -14.17 -16.40
C GLY A 278 6.06 -15.46 -15.61
N GLU A 279 6.11 -15.36 -14.28
CA GLU A 279 6.03 -16.53 -13.42
C GLU A 279 4.62 -17.13 -13.47
N LYS A 280 4.55 -18.46 -13.66
CA LYS A 280 3.30 -19.22 -13.69
C LYS A 280 2.85 -19.51 -12.26
N ILE A 281 1.63 -19.10 -11.91
CA ILE A 281 1.04 -19.35 -10.59
C ILE A 281 -0.34 -20.00 -10.72
N ASP A 282 -0.65 -20.87 -9.77
CA ASP A 282 -1.95 -21.55 -9.70
C ASP A 282 -2.87 -20.84 -8.70
N ILE A 283 -4.12 -20.65 -9.10
CA ILE A 283 -5.18 -20.04 -8.31
C ILE A 283 -6.15 -21.12 -7.84
N VAL A 284 -6.61 -21.03 -6.59
CA VAL A 284 -7.63 -21.90 -6.02
C VAL A 284 -8.79 -21.09 -5.44
N ALA A 285 -9.98 -21.70 -5.43
CA ALA A 285 -11.11 -21.18 -4.66
C ALA A 285 -10.98 -21.60 -3.19
N LEU A 286 -11.08 -20.63 -2.28
CA LEU A 286 -10.87 -20.86 -0.85
C LEU A 286 -11.87 -21.87 -0.29
N ASP A 287 -13.15 -21.71 -0.59
CA ASP A 287 -14.22 -22.60 -0.10
C ASP A 287 -14.01 -24.05 -0.54
N SER A 288 -13.58 -24.24 -1.80
CA SER A 288 -13.27 -25.57 -2.34
C SER A 288 -12.01 -26.16 -1.71
N PHE A 289 -11.03 -25.31 -1.34
CA PHE A 289 -9.80 -25.77 -0.70
C PHE A 289 -10.07 -26.22 0.74
N LEU A 290 -10.74 -25.40 1.54
CA LEU A 290 -11.02 -25.68 2.95
C LEU A 290 -12.01 -26.84 3.14
N SER A 291 -12.97 -27.02 2.23
CA SER A 291 -13.89 -28.17 2.27
C SER A 291 -13.20 -29.51 2.01
N LEU A 292 -12.24 -29.57 1.08
CA LEU A 292 -11.42 -30.77 0.85
C LEU A 292 -10.56 -31.13 2.07
N ASP A 293 -10.03 -30.10 2.72
CA ASP A 293 -9.16 -30.21 3.89
C ASP A 293 -9.93 -30.59 5.17
N SER A 294 -11.22 -30.21 5.29
CA SER A 294 -12.04 -30.59 6.45
C SER A 294 -12.22 -32.10 6.61
N ASN A 295 -12.18 -32.88 5.52
CA ASN A 295 -12.15 -34.35 5.56
C ASN A 295 -10.80 -34.91 6.05
N VAL A 296 -9.70 -34.16 5.87
CA VAL A 296 -8.35 -34.51 6.34
C VAL A 296 -8.16 -34.11 7.82
N TYR A 297 -8.73 -32.97 8.25
CA TYR A 297 -8.73 -32.53 9.66
C TYR A 297 -9.62 -33.39 10.56
N GLN A 298 -10.69 -34.00 10.05
CA GLN A 298 -11.43 -35.02 10.81
C GLN A 298 -10.61 -36.29 11.01
N TYR A 299 -9.83 -36.73 10.01
CA TYR A 299 -9.03 -37.96 10.09
C TYR A 299 -7.92 -37.88 11.15
N ASN A 300 -7.28 -36.70 11.28
CA ASN A 300 -6.25 -36.47 12.29
C ASN A 300 -6.78 -36.38 13.75
N ASN A 301 -8.09 -36.16 13.94
CA ASN A 301 -8.73 -36.19 15.25
C ASN A 301 -9.28 -37.58 15.63
N THR A 302 -9.55 -38.45 14.65
CA THR A 302 -10.01 -39.83 14.91
C THR A 302 -8.89 -40.80 15.28
N ASP A 303 -7.63 -40.52 14.94
CA ASP A 303 -6.48 -41.39 15.25
C ASP A 303 -5.86 -41.16 16.65
N ARG A 304 -6.54 -40.42 17.54
CA ARG A 304 -6.14 -40.24 18.95
C ARG A 304 -7.12 -40.82 19.98
N GLY A 305 -7.99 -41.75 19.57
CA GLY A 305 -8.94 -42.40 20.47
C GLY A 305 -8.91 -43.93 20.37
N GLY A 306 -8.02 -44.60 21.09
CA GLY A 306 -8.15 -46.05 21.29
C GLY A 306 -6.89 -46.85 21.60
N ALA A 307 -6.19 -46.53 22.69
CA ALA A 307 -5.36 -47.52 23.38
C ALA A 307 -5.16 -47.12 24.85
N SER A 308 -6.09 -47.54 25.71
CA SER A 308 -5.79 -47.70 27.14
C SER A 308 -6.53 -48.94 27.65
N ASN A 309 -5.74 -49.97 27.93
CA ASN A 309 -6.10 -51.13 28.72
C ASN A 309 -6.54 -50.70 30.12
N HIS A 310 -7.79 -50.98 30.49
CA HIS A 310 -8.20 -51.86 31.60
C HIS A 310 -9.72 -51.82 31.78
#